data_AF-A0A820SPJ4-F1
#
_entry.id   AF-A0A820SPJ4-F1
#
_cell.length_a   1.000
_cell.length_b   1.000
_cell.length_c   1.000
_cell.angle_alpha   90.00
_cell.angle_beta   90.00
_cell.angle_gamma   90.00
#
_symmetry.space_group_name_H-M   'P 1'
#
loop_
_entity.id
_entity.type
_entity.pdbx_description
1 polymer ?
#
loop_
_entity_poly.entity_id
_entity_poly.type
_entity_poly.pdbx_seq_one_letter_code
_entity_poly.pdbx_strand_id
1 'polypeptide(L)'
;MCLDRARHVLYFSHEIESLKWLETLFINIWTVVLTTETKDADDMSNSIDKISKFMEKNVENNNIYVPKYLHKFVKYKLKRWVDSAFQARIMREDDHFVLSIPKTAGQNNQKQKNIIVLDKDTGVEQYSTLWSHGLAQFLELKYRRKLPVESLKAVFISNKAFFQRYKSCLYDLTGTLGSENSQSFLSDLYYVKFADLSTSK
;
A
#
# COMPACT_ATOMS: atom_id res chain seq x y z
N MET A 1 20.16 -17.67 1.02
CA MET A 1 19.49 -16.49 0.40
C MET A 1 18.55 -16.91 -0.73
N CYS A 2 18.99 -17.78 -1.65
CA CYS A 2 18.23 -18.23 -2.81
C CYS A 2 17.07 -19.21 -2.52
N LEU A 3 17.07 -19.87 -1.36
CA LEU A 3 15.98 -20.74 -0.85
C LEU A 3 15.12 -20.01 0.20
N ASP A 4 15.67 -19.73 1.38
CA ASP A 4 14.89 -19.24 2.54
C ASP A 4 14.16 -17.92 2.25
N ARG A 5 14.81 -17.04 1.49
CA ARG A 5 14.29 -15.71 1.14
C ARG A 5 13.90 -15.60 -0.33
N ALA A 6 13.78 -16.70 -1.08
CA ALA A 6 13.45 -16.68 -2.51
C ALA A 6 12.15 -15.92 -2.80
N ARG A 7 11.18 -16.14 -1.91
CA ARG A 7 9.82 -15.57 -1.92
C ARG A 7 9.73 -14.17 -1.32
N HIS A 8 10.81 -13.65 -0.74
CA HIS A 8 10.82 -12.26 -0.28
C HIS A 8 10.82 -11.33 -1.49
N VAL A 9 9.99 -10.30 -1.40
CA VAL A 9 9.93 -9.22 -2.38
C VAL A 9 10.75 -8.05 -1.85
N LEU A 10 11.78 -7.68 -2.59
CA LEU A 10 12.48 -6.44 -2.38
C LEU A 10 11.66 -5.32 -3.02
N TYR A 11 11.37 -4.28 -2.26
CA TYR A 11 10.67 -3.11 -2.76
C TYR A 11 11.34 -1.85 -2.25
N PHE A 12 11.40 -0.82 -3.09
CA PHE A 12 11.78 0.52 -2.66
C PHE A 12 10.53 1.21 -2.13
N SER A 13 10.40 1.28 -0.81
CA SER A 13 9.44 2.16 -0.14
C SER A 13 10.18 3.31 0.50
N HIS A 14 9.96 4.51 0.00
CA HIS A 14 10.31 5.73 0.70
C HIS A 14 9.06 6.62 0.76
N GLU A 15 8.99 7.46 1.78
CA GLU A 15 8.07 8.59 1.77
C GLU A 15 8.46 9.46 0.58
N ILE A 16 7.51 9.68 -0.33
CA ILE A 16 7.75 10.55 -1.46
C ILE A 16 7.33 11.94 -1.02
N GLU A 17 8.31 12.82 -0.80
CA GLU A 17 8.09 14.21 -0.38
C GLU A 17 7.05 14.93 -1.23
N SER A 18 7.03 14.65 -2.54
CA SER A 18 6.06 15.24 -3.46
C SER A 18 4.61 14.83 -3.19
N LEU A 19 4.33 13.74 -2.48
CA LEU A 19 2.95 13.34 -2.17
C LEU A 19 2.34 14.16 -1.03
N LYS A 20 3.13 14.94 -0.29
CA LYS A 20 2.62 15.87 0.73
C LYS A 20 1.65 16.91 0.14
N TRP A 21 1.85 17.31 -1.11
CA TRP A 21 0.96 18.23 -1.82
C TRP A 21 -0.45 17.67 -2.07
N LEU A 22 -0.66 16.36 -1.90
CA LEU A 22 -1.97 15.74 -2.06
C LEU A 22 -2.86 15.90 -0.82
N GLU A 23 -2.30 16.30 0.33
CA GLU A 23 -3.05 16.46 1.57
C GLU A 23 -4.27 17.39 1.39
N THR A 24 -4.05 18.57 0.80
CA THR A 24 -5.11 19.54 0.49
C THR A 24 -6.15 18.96 -0.47
N LEU A 25 -5.72 18.17 -1.45
CA LEU A 25 -6.64 17.52 -2.40
C LEU A 25 -7.52 16.48 -1.68
N PHE A 26 -6.96 15.64 -0.82
CA PHE A 26 -7.72 14.67 -0.02
C PHE A 26 -8.75 15.36 0.88
N ILE A 27 -8.38 16.45 1.54
CA ILE A 27 -9.30 17.24 2.37
C ILE A 27 -10.47 17.77 1.53
N ASN A 28 -10.20 18.36 0.35
CA ASN A 28 -11.24 18.89 -0.53
C ASN A 28 -12.18 17.79 -1.05
N ILE A 29 -11.64 16.64 -1.46
CA ILE A 29 -12.45 15.47 -1.84
C ILE A 29 -13.37 15.06 -0.69
N TRP A 30 -12.81 14.93 0.52
CA TRP A 30 -13.56 14.53 1.71
C TRP A 30 -14.69 15.50 2.03
N THR A 31 -14.43 16.80 2.02
CA THR A 31 -15.45 17.84 2.28
C THR A 31 -16.61 17.75 1.29
N VAL A 32 -16.33 17.63 0.00
CA VAL A 32 -17.38 17.55 -1.02
C VAL A 32 -18.19 16.26 -0.89
N VAL A 33 -17.54 15.13 -0.60
CA VAL A 33 -18.20 13.84 -0.39
C VAL A 33 -19.11 13.89 0.85
N LEU A 34 -18.71 14.56 1.93
CA LEU A 34 -19.57 14.74 3.11
C LEU A 34 -20.81 15.59 2.83
N THR A 35 -20.73 16.58 1.93
CA THR A 35 -21.87 17.43 1.56
C THR A 35 -22.77 16.82 0.48
N THR A 36 -22.34 15.73 -0.16
CA THR A 36 -23.09 15.11 -1.26
C THR A 36 -24.08 14.08 -0.73
N GLU A 37 -25.37 14.33 -0.90
CA GLU A 37 -26.41 13.33 -0.65
C GLU A 37 -26.50 12.33 -1.81
N THR A 38 -26.52 11.04 -1.49
CA THR A 38 -26.64 9.95 -2.46
C THR A 38 -27.75 9.02 -1.99
N LYS A 39 -28.77 8.80 -2.83
CA LYS A 39 -29.94 7.98 -2.48
C LYS A 39 -29.70 6.51 -2.78
N ASP A 40 -29.19 6.22 -3.97
CA ASP A 40 -28.98 4.85 -4.47
C ASP A 40 -27.57 4.65 -5.07
N ALA A 41 -27.23 3.40 -5.43
CA ALA A 41 -25.92 3.04 -5.98
C ALA A 41 -25.62 3.71 -7.34
N ASP A 42 -26.63 3.83 -8.21
CA ASP A 42 -26.48 4.52 -9.50
C ASP A 42 -26.25 6.03 -9.32
N ASP A 43 -26.90 6.64 -8.34
CA ASP A 43 -26.67 8.04 -7.95
C ASP A 43 -25.25 8.26 -7.40
N MET A 44 -24.74 7.29 -6.65
CA MET A 44 -23.38 7.32 -6.12
C MET A 44 -22.34 7.26 -7.25
N SER A 45 -22.51 6.35 -8.22
CA SER A 45 -21.63 6.24 -9.40
C SER A 45 -21.60 7.54 -10.22
N ASN A 46 -22.78 8.11 -10.48
CA ASN A 46 -22.91 9.40 -11.16
C ASN A 46 -22.26 10.55 -10.37
N SER A 47 -22.38 10.54 -9.04
CA SER A 47 -21.76 11.52 -8.15
C SER A 47 -20.24 11.41 -8.15
N ILE A 48 -19.70 10.18 -8.14
CA ILE A 48 -18.26 9.92 -8.25
C ILE A 48 -17.70 10.55 -9.52
N ASP A 49 -18.35 10.35 -10.66
CA ASP A 49 -17.89 10.92 -11.93
C ASP A 49 -17.98 12.45 -11.97
N LYS A 50 -19.05 13.04 -11.41
CA LYS A 50 -19.23 14.49 -11.31
C LYS A 50 -18.16 15.13 -10.41
N ILE A 51 -17.96 14.58 -9.21
CA ILE A 51 -16.98 15.08 -8.24
C ILE A 51 -15.56 14.94 -8.81
N SER A 52 -15.25 13.82 -9.47
CA SER A 52 -13.95 13.63 -10.11
C SER A 52 -13.68 14.72 -11.15
N LYS A 53 -14.62 14.99 -12.07
CA LYS A 53 -14.46 16.07 -13.06
C LYS A 53 -14.34 17.45 -12.42
N PHE A 54 -15.10 17.71 -11.35
CA PHE A 54 -15.04 18.97 -10.61
C PHE A 54 -13.67 19.17 -9.94
N MET A 55 -13.13 18.13 -9.30
CA MET A 55 -11.83 18.17 -8.65
C MET A 55 -10.69 18.31 -9.66
N GLU A 56 -10.79 17.63 -10.82
CA GLU A 56 -9.83 17.76 -11.91
C GLU A 56 -9.74 19.21 -12.39
N LYS A 57 -10.89 19.84 -12.65
CA LYS A 57 -10.97 21.25 -13.05
C LYS A 57 -10.39 22.20 -12.00
N ASN A 58 -10.60 21.92 -10.71
CA ASN A 58 -10.03 22.74 -9.63
C ASN A 58 -8.50 22.62 -9.53
N VAL A 59 -7.95 21.45 -9.83
CA VAL A 59 -6.50 21.26 -9.91
C VAL A 59 -5.92 21.96 -11.15
N GLU A 60 -6.58 21.85 -12.31
CA GLU A 60 -6.15 22.52 -13.54
C GLU A 60 -6.20 24.05 -13.43
N ASN A 61 -7.22 24.59 -12.76
CA ASN A 61 -7.38 26.04 -12.53
C ASN A 61 -6.51 26.58 -11.39
N ASN A 62 -5.66 25.77 -10.77
CA ASN A 62 -4.88 26.12 -9.56
C ASN A 62 -5.72 26.57 -8.35
N ASN A 63 -7.02 26.22 -8.28
CA ASN A 63 -7.82 26.42 -7.07
C ASN A 63 -7.33 25.51 -5.92
N ILE A 64 -6.82 24.34 -6.28
CA ILE A 64 -6.13 23.42 -5.37
C ILE A 64 -4.69 23.28 -5.87
N TYR A 65 -3.73 23.71 -5.06
CA TYR A 65 -2.33 23.62 -5.44
C TYR A 65 -1.87 22.16 -5.50
N VAL A 66 -1.54 21.69 -6.70
CA VAL A 66 -0.85 20.43 -6.93
C VAL A 66 0.25 20.69 -7.96
N PRO A 67 1.50 20.28 -7.70
CA PRO A 67 2.58 20.43 -8.67
C PRO A 67 2.25 19.81 -10.04
N LYS A 68 2.59 20.51 -11.13
CA LYS A 68 2.23 20.13 -12.51
C LYS A 68 2.63 18.69 -12.87
N TYR A 69 3.77 18.22 -12.38
CA TYR A 69 4.25 16.85 -12.64
C TYR A 69 3.33 15.77 -12.03
N LEU A 70 2.51 16.10 -11.02
CA LEU A 70 1.53 15.18 -10.43
C LEU A 70 0.17 15.23 -11.10
N HIS A 71 -0.11 16.17 -12.00
CA HIS A 71 -1.45 16.33 -12.60
C HIS A 71 -1.92 15.04 -13.29
N LYS A 72 -1.05 14.40 -14.08
CA LYS A 72 -1.35 13.12 -14.74
C LYS A 72 -1.64 12.00 -13.73
N PHE A 73 -0.90 11.97 -12.63
CA PHE A 73 -1.09 11.00 -11.56
C PHE A 73 -2.43 11.22 -10.85
N VAL A 74 -2.74 12.47 -10.49
CA VAL A 74 -4.01 12.87 -9.87
C VAL A 74 -5.19 12.51 -10.76
N LYS A 75 -5.16 12.93 -12.04
CA LYS A 75 -6.21 12.61 -13.02
C LYS A 75 -6.50 11.11 -13.10
N TYR A 76 -5.45 10.29 -13.12
CA TYR A 76 -5.58 8.83 -13.15
C TYR A 76 -6.18 8.24 -11.87
N LYS A 77 -5.88 8.80 -10.70
CA LYS A 77 -6.30 8.28 -9.40
C LYS A 77 -7.63 8.83 -8.90
N LEU A 78 -8.06 9.99 -9.40
CA LEU A 78 -9.14 10.79 -8.85
C LEU A 78 -10.44 10.01 -8.65
N LYS A 79 -10.88 9.27 -9.67
CA LYS A 79 -12.10 8.45 -9.60
C LYS A 79 -12.04 7.43 -8.47
N ARG A 80 -10.88 6.77 -8.30
CA ARG A 80 -10.68 5.80 -7.22
C ARG A 80 -10.62 6.48 -5.85
N TRP A 81 -9.98 7.63 -5.74
CA TRP A 81 -9.96 8.39 -4.49
C TRP A 81 -11.35 8.85 -4.07
N VAL A 82 -12.15 9.35 -5.01
CA VAL A 82 -13.53 9.76 -4.71
C VAL A 82 -14.38 8.56 -4.28
N ASP A 83 -14.26 7.42 -4.97
CA ASP A 83 -14.91 6.16 -4.56
C ASP A 83 -14.48 5.72 -3.16
N SER A 84 -13.17 5.71 -2.87
CA SER A 84 -12.63 5.40 -1.53
C SER A 84 -13.11 6.36 -0.45
N ALA A 85 -13.31 7.65 -0.77
CA ALA A 85 -13.90 8.60 0.16
C ALA A 85 -15.36 8.23 0.50
N PHE A 86 -16.16 7.88 -0.50
CA PHE A 86 -17.51 7.40 -0.22
C PHE A 86 -17.53 6.09 0.58
N GLN A 87 -16.62 5.16 0.28
CA GLN A 87 -16.46 3.92 1.06
C GLN A 87 -16.10 4.23 2.52
N ALA A 88 -15.12 5.09 2.77
CA ALA A 88 -14.75 5.52 4.12
C ALA A 88 -15.93 6.13 4.88
N ARG A 89 -16.77 6.92 4.20
CA ARG A 89 -18.00 7.49 4.78
C ARG A 89 -18.94 6.40 5.31
N ILE A 90 -19.13 5.33 4.54
CA ILE A 90 -20.07 4.23 4.84
C ILE A 90 -19.49 3.23 5.85
N MET A 91 -18.18 2.97 5.83
CA MET A 91 -17.52 2.00 6.70
C MET A 91 -17.77 2.28 8.19
N ARG A 92 -18.08 1.25 8.97
CA ARG A 92 -18.32 1.36 10.40
C ARG A 92 -17.20 0.72 11.21
N GLU A 93 -16.96 1.30 12.38
CA GLU A 93 -16.15 0.68 13.43
C GLU A 93 -16.80 -0.65 13.84
N ASP A 94 -15.97 -1.60 14.26
CA ASP A 94 -16.34 -2.95 14.69
C ASP A 94 -16.94 -3.86 13.59
N ASP A 95 -16.85 -3.45 12.32
CA ASP A 95 -17.17 -4.29 11.15
C ASP A 95 -15.96 -4.42 10.23
N HIS A 96 -15.46 -3.30 9.72
CA HIS A 96 -14.32 -3.31 8.78
C HIS A 96 -12.99 -3.03 9.48
N PHE A 97 -13.04 -2.39 10.66
CA PHE A 97 -11.86 -1.95 11.39
C PHE A 97 -12.16 -1.72 12.86
N VAL A 98 -11.13 -1.73 13.68
CA VAL A 98 -11.19 -1.44 15.12
C VAL A 98 -10.24 -0.31 15.46
N LEU A 99 -10.62 0.50 16.46
CA LEU A 99 -9.76 1.55 17.00
C LEU A 99 -9.03 1.03 18.25
N SER A 100 -7.73 0.78 18.15
CA SER A 100 -6.94 0.27 19.28
C SER A 100 -5.77 1.16 19.65
N ILE A 101 -5.38 1.18 20.92
CA ILE A 101 -4.24 1.98 21.39
C ILE A 101 -2.95 1.25 20.96
N PRO A 102 -2.00 1.93 20.29
CA PRO A 102 -0.75 1.29 19.88
C PRO A 102 -0.01 0.67 21.08
N LYS A 103 0.41 -0.60 20.97
CA LYS A 103 1.10 -1.33 22.05
C LYS A 103 2.43 -0.68 22.49
N THR A 104 3.07 0.07 21.60
CA THR A 104 4.33 0.80 21.82
C THR A 104 4.16 2.05 22.69
N ALA A 105 2.92 2.38 23.00
CA ALA A 105 2.55 3.68 23.45
C ALA A 105 2.31 3.57 24.97
N GLY A 106 3.40 3.76 25.75
CA GLY A 106 3.37 3.72 27.23
C GLY A 106 2.21 4.49 27.86
N GLN A 107 1.75 4.02 29.03
CA GLN A 107 0.46 4.30 29.70
C GLN A 107 0.09 5.78 29.93
N ASN A 108 0.97 6.74 29.64
CA ASN A 108 0.83 8.15 30.05
C ASN A 108 0.37 9.13 28.97
N ASN A 109 0.11 8.71 27.73
CA ASN A 109 -0.58 9.62 26.81
C ASN A 109 -1.98 9.07 26.56
N GLN A 110 -2.98 9.94 26.63
CA GLN A 110 -4.36 9.72 26.16
C GLN A 110 -4.35 9.48 24.64
N LYS A 111 -3.75 8.35 24.25
CA LYS A 111 -3.14 8.09 22.95
C LYS A 111 -4.22 7.84 21.92
N GLN A 112 -4.19 8.64 20.87
CA GLN A 112 -4.96 8.47 19.66
C GLN A 112 -4.94 7.00 19.24
N LYS A 113 -6.11 6.35 19.27
CA LYS A 113 -6.27 4.94 18.87
C LYS A 113 -5.88 4.82 17.40
N ASN A 114 -5.11 3.83 16.96
CA ASN A 114 -4.84 3.60 15.54
C ASN A 114 -6.03 2.88 14.87
N ILE A 115 -6.25 3.14 13.58
CA ILE A 115 -7.22 2.35 12.79
C ILE A 115 -6.53 1.05 12.39
N ILE A 116 -7.10 -0.08 12.82
CA ILE A 116 -6.58 -1.42 12.49
C ILE A 116 -7.58 -2.14 11.62
N VAL A 117 -7.10 -2.66 10.50
CA VAL A 117 -7.87 -3.49 9.57
C VAL A 117 -8.32 -4.76 10.28
N LEU A 118 -9.60 -5.09 10.17
CA LEU A 118 -10.16 -6.34 10.66
C LEU A 118 -10.48 -7.26 9.47
N ASP A 119 -10.05 -8.51 9.56
CA ASP A 119 -10.48 -9.53 8.61
C ASP A 119 -11.92 -9.96 8.94
N LYS A 120 -12.84 -9.77 8.00
CA LYS A 120 -14.26 -10.06 8.23
C LYS A 120 -14.55 -11.53 8.43
N ASP A 121 -13.81 -12.39 7.73
CA ASP A 121 -14.08 -13.83 7.76
C ASP A 121 -13.56 -14.47 9.04
N THR A 122 -12.46 -13.95 9.58
CA THR A 122 -11.75 -14.55 10.73
C THR A 122 -11.83 -13.72 12.02
N GLY A 123 -12.25 -12.46 11.94
CA GLY A 123 -12.22 -11.51 13.06
C GLY A 123 -10.81 -11.08 13.48
N VAL A 124 -9.77 -11.46 12.72
CA VAL A 124 -8.37 -11.22 13.10
C VAL A 124 -7.93 -9.79 12.75
N GLU A 125 -7.30 -9.13 13.72
CA GLU A 125 -6.69 -7.81 13.57
C GLU A 125 -5.41 -7.87 12.72
N GLN A 126 -5.35 -7.09 11.64
CA GLN A 126 -4.20 -7.02 10.73
C GLN A 126 -3.40 -5.73 10.92
N TYR A 127 -2.53 -5.72 11.93
CA TYR A 127 -1.70 -4.58 12.32
C TYR A 127 -0.77 -4.02 11.23
N SER A 128 -0.37 -4.86 10.26
CA SER A 128 0.56 -4.48 9.18
C SER A 128 -0.13 -4.16 7.86
N THR A 129 -1.46 -4.23 7.82
CA THR A 129 -2.25 -3.97 6.61
C THR A 129 -2.75 -2.52 6.62
N LEU A 130 -2.58 -1.85 5.49
CA LEU A 130 -3.17 -0.54 5.22
C LEU A 130 -4.04 -0.65 3.97
N TRP A 131 -5.20 -0.03 3.97
CA TRP A 131 -5.99 0.06 2.75
C TRP A 131 -5.29 0.93 1.71
N SER A 132 -5.43 0.52 0.45
CA SER A 132 -4.84 1.21 -0.68
C SER A 132 -5.80 2.26 -1.27
N HIS A 133 -5.34 2.96 -2.31
CA HIS A 133 -6.16 3.89 -3.09
C HIS A 133 -6.76 5.05 -2.27
N GLY A 134 -6.04 5.62 -1.30
CA GLY A 134 -6.55 6.76 -0.53
C GLY A 134 -7.51 6.38 0.59
N LEU A 135 -7.98 5.13 0.69
CA LEU A 135 -9.01 4.74 1.66
C LEU A 135 -8.53 4.91 3.11
N ALA A 136 -7.27 4.56 3.40
CA ALA A 136 -6.68 4.80 4.73
C ALA A 136 -6.69 6.30 5.08
N GLN A 137 -6.37 7.17 4.13
CA GLN A 137 -6.33 8.63 4.28
C GLN A 137 -7.72 9.18 4.61
N PHE A 138 -8.76 8.71 3.92
CA PHE A 138 -10.13 9.13 4.19
C PHE A 138 -10.67 8.60 5.51
N LEU A 139 -10.26 7.40 5.94
CA LEU A 139 -10.58 6.90 7.27
C LEU A 139 -9.91 7.73 8.37
N GLU A 140 -8.65 8.12 8.21
CA GLU A 140 -7.98 9.04 9.14
C GLU A 140 -8.69 10.41 9.18
N LEU A 141 -9.12 10.95 8.03
CA LEU A 141 -9.90 12.18 7.95
C LEU A 141 -11.28 12.05 8.62
N LYS A 142 -11.95 10.90 8.50
CA LYS A 142 -13.22 10.61 9.17
C LYS A 142 -13.11 10.75 10.69
N TYR A 143 -11.98 10.32 11.25
CA TYR A 143 -11.68 10.43 12.68
C TYR A 143 -10.95 11.73 13.07
N ARG A 144 -10.88 12.71 12.17
CA ARG A 144 -10.25 14.04 12.37
C ARG A 144 -8.77 13.92 12.79
N ARG A 145 -8.03 13.04 12.13
CA ARG A 145 -6.63 12.75 12.44
C ARG A 145 -5.70 13.35 11.40
N LYS A 146 -4.42 13.44 11.75
CA LYS A 146 -3.37 13.88 10.82
C LYS A 146 -3.26 12.86 9.69
N LEU A 147 -3.29 13.35 8.45
CA LEU A 147 -3.10 12.54 7.26
C LEU A 147 -1.67 11.98 7.23
N PRO A 148 -1.48 10.64 7.20
CA PRO A 148 -0.17 10.07 6.96
C PRO A 148 0.25 10.31 5.50
N VAL A 149 1.53 10.59 5.28
CA VAL A 149 2.07 10.69 3.91
C VAL A 149 2.03 9.31 3.27
N GLU A 150 1.44 9.21 2.07
CA GLU A 150 1.46 7.94 1.33
C GLU A 150 2.90 7.58 0.91
N SER A 151 3.27 6.31 1.05
CA SER A 151 4.44 5.75 0.40
C SER A 151 4.02 5.01 -0.87
N LEU A 152 4.74 5.24 -1.98
CA LEU A 152 4.48 4.53 -3.22
C LEU A 152 5.49 3.39 -3.38
N LYS A 153 5.01 2.14 -3.33
CA LYS A 153 5.82 0.96 -3.65
C LYS A 153 5.83 0.75 -5.17
N ALA A 154 6.57 1.61 -5.89
CA ALA A 154 6.56 1.63 -7.36
C ALA A 154 7.46 0.56 -8.00
N VAL A 155 8.55 0.20 -7.32
CA VAL A 155 9.57 -0.72 -7.85
C VAL A 155 9.71 -1.88 -6.88
N PHE A 156 9.39 -3.08 -7.36
CA PHE A 156 9.52 -4.30 -6.58
C PHE A 156 9.99 -5.46 -7.46
N ILE A 157 10.77 -6.36 -6.86
CA ILE A 157 11.25 -7.58 -7.49
C ILE A 157 11.42 -8.66 -6.42
N SER A 158 10.98 -9.89 -6.70
CA SER A 158 11.29 -11.01 -5.80
C SER A 158 12.77 -11.35 -5.88
N ASN A 159 13.34 -11.87 -4.78
CA ASN A 159 14.72 -12.34 -4.81
C ASN A 159 14.93 -13.39 -5.92
N LYS A 160 13.95 -14.29 -6.11
CA LYS A 160 13.92 -15.21 -7.25
C LYS A 160 14.10 -14.47 -8.58
N ALA A 161 13.20 -13.54 -8.90
CA ALA A 161 13.23 -12.83 -10.17
C ALA A 161 14.50 -11.99 -10.33
N PHE A 162 15.04 -11.46 -9.24
CA PHE A 162 16.30 -10.73 -9.23
C PHE A 162 17.47 -11.63 -9.62
N PHE A 163 17.64 -12.77 -8.97
CA PHE A 163 18.73 -13.70 -9.27
C PHE A 163 18.60 -14.35 -10.66
N GLN A 164 17.38 -14.60 -11.13
CA GLN A 164 17.15 -15.09 -12.49
C GLN A 164 17.66 -14.14 -13.59
N ARG A 165 17.81 -12.84 -13.32
CA ARG A 165 18.38 -11.88 -14.29
C ARG A 165 19.85 -12.13 -14.60
N TYR A 166 20.58 -12.77 -13.69
CA TYR A 166 21.99 -13.11 -13.88
C TYR A 166 22.18 -14.31 -14.82
N LYS A 167 21.10 -15.01 -15.19
CA LYS A 167 21.12 -16.15 -16.13
C LYS A 167 22.22 -17.15 -15.74
N SER A 168 23.15 -17.43 -16.64
CA SER A 168 24.27 -18.36 -16.44
C SER A 168 25.41 -17.82 -15.57
N CYS A 169 25.34 -16.56 -15.13
CA CYS A 169 26.35 -15.90 -14.30
C CYS A 169 25.94 -15.87 -12.82
N LEU A 170 25.26 -16.92 -12.34
CA LEU A 170 24.91 -17.09 -10.93
C LEU A 170 25.81 -18.16 -10.31
N TYR A 171 26.65 -17.74 -9.37
CA TYR A 171 27.53 -18.61 -8.60
C TYR A 171 27.27 -18.36 -7.11
N ASP A 172 27.21 -19.42 -6.32
CA ASP A 172 26.99 -19.34 -4.88
C ASP A 172 27.83 -20.41 -4.17
N LEU A 173 28.17 -20.14 -2.91
CA LEU A 173 28.91 -21.05 -2.06
C LEU A 173 28.12 -21.26 -0.78
N THR A 174 27.86 -22.51 -0.43
CA THR A 174 27.05 -22.85 0.73
C THR A 174 27.58 -24.12 1.40
N GLY A 175 27.65 -24.09 2.73
CA GLY A 175 28.04 -25.25 3.54
C GLY A 175 26.87 -26.13 3.98
N THR A 176 25.62 -25.76 3.67
CA THR A 176 24.42 -26.31 4.33
C THR A 176 23.33 -26.80 3.38
N LEU A 177 23.60 -26.88 2.07
CA LEU A 177 22.58 -27.25 1.09
C LEU A 177 22.33 -28.76 0.95
N GLY A 178 23.15 -29.60 1.60
CA GLY A 178 23.41 -31.02 1.29
C GLY A 178 22.23 -32.01 1.11
N SER A 179 20.97 -31.59 1.13
CA SER A 179 19.84 -32.43 0.74
C SER A 179 19.55 -32.37 -0.76
N GLU A 180 19.34 -33.54 -1.37
CA GLU A 180 19.02 -33.71 -2.79
C GLU A 180 17.77 -32.92 -3.22
N ASN A 181 16.75 -32.85 -2.36
CA ASN A 181 15.54 -32.07 -2.61
C ASN A 181 15.83 -30.57 -2.77
N SER A 182 16.73 -30.01 -1.96
CA SER A 182 17.08 -28.58 -2.01
C SER A 182 17.90 -28.26 -3.26
N GLN A 183 18.80 -29.17 -3.63
CA GLN A 183 19.61 -29.07 -4.84
C GLN A 183 18.74 -29.17 -6.10
N SER A 184 17.87 -30.18 -6.18
CA SER A 184 16.91 -30.36 -7.28
C SER A 184 16.02 -29.12 -7.45
N PHE A 185 15.43 -28.62 -6.37
CA PHE A 185 14.62 -27.42 -6.39
C PHE A 185 15.38 -26.18 -6.90
N LEU A 186 16.62 -25.97 -6.45
CA LEU A 186 17.43 -24.83 -6.91
C LEU A 186 17.88 -24.98 -8.37
N SER A 187 18.19 -26.21 -8.81
CA SER A 187 18.50 -26.52 -10.21
C SER A 187 17.32 -26.13 -11.10
N ASP A 188 16.10 -26.51 -10.71
CA ASP A 188 14.89 -26.15 -11.48
C ASP A 188 14.59 -24.64 -11.43
N LEU A 189 14.87 -24.00 -10.29
CA LEU A 189 14.50 -22.60 -10.07
C LEU A 189 15.44 -21.61 -10.76
N TYR A 190 16.75 -21.91 -10.77
CA TYR A 190 17.80 -21.01 -11.25
C TYR A 190 18.70 -21.60 -12.33
N TYR A 191 18.47 -22.84 -12.77
CA TYR A 191 19.27 -23.53 -13.79
C TYR A 191 20.76 -23.66 -13.41
N VAL A 192 21.03 -23.95 -12.13
CA VAL A 192 22.37 -24.09 -11.56
C VAL A 192 22.75 -25.56 -11.35
N LYS A 193 24.06 -25.84 -11.35
CA LYS A 193 24.63 -27.15 -11.02
C LYS A 193 25.35 -27.10 -9.68
N PHE A 194 25.49 -28.25 -9.03
CA PHE A 194 26.15 -28.39 -7.74
C PHE A 194 27.47 -29.13 -7.90
N ALA A 195 28.45 -28.72 -7.10
CA ALA A 195 29.74 -29.38 -6.97
C ALA A 195 30.16 -29.30 -5.49
N ASP A 196 30.50 -30.45 -4.92
CA ASP A 196 31.02 -30.52 -3.56
C ASP A 196 32.52 -30.20 -3.58
N LEU A 197 32.92 -29.22 -2.77
CA LEU A 197 34.32 -28.86 -2.58
C LEU A 197 34.87 -29.63 -1.39
N SER A 198 35.99 -30.33 -1.59
CA SER A 198 36.71 -30.99 -0.50
C SER A 198 37.26 -29.96 0.48
N THR A 199 37.07 -30.21 1.77
CA THR A 199 37.63 -29.35 2.82
C THR A 199 39.12 -29.64 2.98
N SER A 200 39.96 -28.60 3.00
CA SER A 200 41.37 -28.78 3.37
C SER A 200 41.45 -29.06 4.87
N LYS A 201 42.11 -30.16 5.23
CA LYS A 201 42.47 -30.46 6.63
C LYS A 201 43.56 -29.53 7.13
#